data_AF-A0A1G3MFI0-F1
#
_entry.id   AF-A0A1G3MFI0-F1
#
_cell.length_a   1.000
_cell.length_b   1.000
_cell.length_c   1.000
_cell.angle_alpha   90.00
_cell.angle_beta   90.00
_cell.angle_gamma   90.00
#
_symmetry.space_group_name_H-M   'P 1'
#
loop_
_entity.id
_entity.type
_entity.pdbx_description
1 polymer ?
#
loop_
_entity_poly.entity_id
_entity_poly.type
_entity_poly.pdbx_seq_one_letter_code
_entity_poly.pdbx_strand_id
1 'polypeptide(L)'
;MPNDQPALQIGQEYAASFDNLTHDGAAVARIGGWPVFVPDALPGEKASVRISGLRKNFALGELVGSLQPCPERVLPVCPWFGSCGGCQLQHASYPAQLAFKAHQVDNALRRIGRLQPEDYTFHPVIGMAEPWHYRNKAQLPVGTSAGRLVAGFYRRGSHDLVAVDACPIQCAANNRVIGLLPELCAELGLRPSMAPGDGGLRHLLVRSSRASGQVMVSLVSANGPFPRQADLVAAIRERLPEVVSIVRNFNDRPGSQVSGPRSQLLWGASHLYDDCAGLRFAISAASFFQVNPEQTGRLYARLLEMAAVGSADTVVDAYCGIGTISLLLARQAGRVLGLEIVPDAIADARKNAADNSLANAEFHCGLAERLLPAWQRRGLQPTVAVVDPPRAGCDPALLAALLKLGPERLLYVSCDPATLARDLCLLTQGGYAVREVQPVDMFPQTSHIETLVKLERR
;
A
#
# COMPACT_ATOMS: atom_id res chain seq x y z
N MET A 1 17.86 -28.70 -35.02
CA MET A 1 16.55 -28.91 -35.67
C MET A 1 15.70 -27.68 -35.41
N PRO A 2 15.10 -27.05 -36.41
CA PRO A 2 14.18 -25.93 -36.18
C PRO A 2 12.99 -26.46 -35.37
N ASN A 3 12.62 -25.75 -34.31
CA ASN A 3 11.58 -26.12 -33.38
C ASN A 3 10.22 -25.95 -34.10
N ASP A 4 9.66 -27.05 -34.60
CA ASP A 4 8.40 -27.11 -35.36
C ASP A 4 7.17 -26.97 -34.44
N GLN A 5 7.23 -26.01 -33.52
CA GLN A 5 6.10 -25.66 -32.65
C GLN A 5 5.29 -24.55 -33.33
N PRO A 6 3.97 -24.72 -33.49
CA PRO A 6 3.14 -23.70 -34.11
C PRO A 6 3.28 -22.38 -33.33
N ALA A 7 3.58 -21.30 -34.07
CA ALA A 7 3.67 -19.98 -33.47
C ALA A 7 2.33 -19.61 -32.81
N LEU A 8 2.38 -19.07 -31.60
CA LEU A 8 1.19 -18.56 -30.91
C LEU A 8 0.49 -17.52 -31.79
N GLN A 9 -0.83 -17.64 -31.94
CA GLN A 9 -1.64 -16.70 -32.72
C GLN A 9 -2.61 -15.94 -31.82
N ILE A 10 -2.68 -14.62 -32.00
CA ILE A 10 -3.65 -13.78 -31.29
C ILE A 10 -5.07 -14.20 -31.70
N GLY A 11 -5.95 -14.33 -30.71
CA GLY A 11 -7.33 -14.79 -30.89
C GLY A 11 -7.50 -16.31 -30.84
N GLN A 12 -6.42 -17.10 -30.96
CA GLN A 12 -6.48 -18.55 -30.87
C GLN A 12 -6.56 -19.02 -29.41
N GLU A 13 -7.32 -20.08 -29.19
CA GLU A 13 -7.47 -20.75 -27.89
C GLU A 13 -6.55 -21.97 -27.77
N TYR A 14 -5.97 -22.14 -26.60
CA TYR A 14 -5.08 -23.24 -26.25
C TYR A 14 -5.44 -23.79 -24.88
N ALA A 15 -5.40 -25.11 -24.72
CA ALA A 15 -5.46 -25.72 -23.39
C ALA A 15 -4.12 -25.51 -22.68
N ALA A 16 -4.16 -25.02 -21.44
CA ALA A 16 -2.98 -24.72 -20.64
C ALA A 16 -3.14 -25.24 -19.21
N SER A 17 -2.02 -25.62 -18.60
CA SER A 17 -1.90 -25.87 -17.16
C SER A 17 -1.04 -24.77 -16.53
N PHE A 18 -1.32 -24.43 -15.28
CA PHE A 18 -0.64 -23.35 -14.57
C PHE A 18 0.09 -23.88 -13.34
N ASP A 19 1.33 -23.44 -13.16
CA ASP A 19 2.18 -23.94 -12.08
C ASP A 19 2.46 -22.88 -11.01
N ASN A 20 2.32 -21.61 -11.36
CA ASN A 20 2.69 -20.50 -10.48
C ASN A 20 1.93 -19.21 -10.85
N LEU A 21 2.02 -18.23 -9.96
CA LEU A 21 1.51 -16.87 -10.14
C LEU A 21 2.69 -15.88 -10.22
N THR A 22 2.53 -14.83 -11.02
CA THR A 22 3.39 -13.64 -11.01
C THR A 22 3.13 -12.77 -9.78
N HIS A 23 3.99 -11.79 -9.53
CA HIS A 23 3.84 -10.84 -8.40
C HIS A 23 2.53 -10.01 -8.45
N ASP A 24 1.96 -9.81 -9.64
CA ASP A 24 0.68 -9.14 -9.86
C ASP A 24 -0.52 -10.11 -9.93
N GLY A 25 -0.30 -11.40 -9.64
CA GLY A 25 -1.34 -12.42 -9.50
C GLY A 25 -1.86 -13.01 -10.80
N ALA A 26 -1.11 -12.91 -11.91
CA ALA A 26 -1.43 -13.63 -13.14
C ALA A 26 -0.80 -15.03 -13.13
N ALA A 27 -1.54 -16.04 -13.56
CA ALA A 27 -1.00 -17.39 -13.69
C ALA A 27 -0.04 -17.50 -14.86
N VAL A 28 0.97 -18.36 -14.71
CA VAL A 28 1.98 -18.59 -15.73
C VAL A 28 1.78 -19.98 -16.34
N ALA A 29 1.59 -20.01 -17.66
CA ALA A 29 1.62 -21.24 -18.46
C ALA A 29 2.79 -21.21 -19.45
N ARG A 30 3.19 -22.39 -19.93
CA ARG A 30 4.10 -22.53 -21.08
C ARG A 30 3.35 -23.16 -22.25
N ILE A 31 3.14 -22.40 -23.31
CA ILE A 31 2.43 -22.84 -24.52
C ILE A 31 3.37 -22.69 -25.72
N GLY A 32 3.71 -23.78 -26.39
CA GLY A 32 4.67 -23.74 -27.51
C GLY A 32 6.03 -23.13 -27.14
N GLY A 33 6.49 -23.37 -25.91
CA GLY A 33 7.74 -22.81 -25.38
C GLY A 33 7.66 -21.35 -24.88
N TRP A 34 6.58 -20.63 -25.16
CA TRP A 34 6.38 -19.25 -24.73
C TRP A 34 5.78 -19.18 -23.32
N PRO A 35 6.29 -18.30 -22.43
CA PRO A 35 5.59 -17.96 -21.20
C PRO A 35 4.34 -17.13 -21.54
N VAL A 36 3.19 -17.57 -21.05
CA VAL A 36 1.90 -16.91 -21.23
C VAL A 36 1.36 -16.52 -19.86
N PHE A 37 1.10 -15.23 -19.68
CA PHE A 37 0.52 -14.69 -18.45
C PHE A 37 -0.99 -14.57 -18.57
N VAL A 38 -1.71 -15.22 -17.67
CA VAL A 38 -3.17 -15.36 -17.72
C VAL A 38 -3.76 -14.87 -16.40
N PRO A 39 -4.26 -13.62 -16.33
CA PRO A 39 -5.08 -13.16 -15.23
C PRO A 39 -6.25 -14.10 -14.93
N ASP A 40 -6.66 -14.15 -13.66
CA ASP A 40 -7.86 -14.85 -13.16
C ASP A 40 -7.83 -16.39 -13.22
N ALA A 41 -6.74 -16.98 -13.73
CA ALA A 41 -6.41 -18.40 -13.60
C ALA A 41 -5.59 -18.67 -12.32
N LEU A 42 -5.60 -19.92 -11.84
CA LEU A 42 -4.86 -20.34 -10.64
C LEU A 42 -3.88 -21.48 -10.91
N PRO A 43 -2.79 -21.59 -10.11
CA PRO A 43 -1.95 -22.78 -10.10
C PRO A 43 -2.75 -24.04 -9.80
N GLY A 44 -2.39 -25.14 -10.46
CA GLY A 44 -3.08 -26.42 -10.36
C GLY A 44 -4.32 -26.55 -11.25
N GLU A 45 -4.70 -25.51 -11.99
CA GLU A 45 -5.82 -25.56 -12.92
C GLU A 45 -5.40 -25.97 -14.33
N LYS A 46 -6.36 -26.54 -15.07
CA LYS A 46 -6.31 -26.62 -16.52
C LYS A 46 -7.43 -25.79 -17.12
N ALA A 47 -7.12 -24.94 -18.09
CA ALA A 47 -8.10 -24.05 -18.68
C ALA A 47 -7.89 -23.83 -20.19
N SER A 48 -8.94 -23.37 -20.86
CA SER A 48 -8.84 -22.78 -22.20
C SER A 48 -8.37 -21.32 -22.07
N VAL A 49 -7.29 -20.98 -22.76
CA VAL A 49 -6.66 -19.66 -22.76
C VAL A 49 -6.67 -19.11 -24.17
N ARG A 50 -7.26 -17.92 -24.35
CA ARG A 50 -7.19 -17.18 -25.62
C ARG A 50 -6.02 -16.23 -25.59
N ILE A 51 -5.15 -16.26 -26.59
CA ILE A 51 -4.03 -15.31 -26.67
C ILE A 51 -4.57 -13.91 -27.02
N SER A 52 -4.40 -12.95 -26.12
CA SER A 52 -4.87 -11.57 -26.28
C SER A 52 -3.77 -10.62 -26.77
N GLY A 53 -2.50 -11.00 -26.62
CA GLY A 53 -1.41 -10.21 -27.16
C GLY A 53 -0.06 -10.92 -27.13
N LEU A 54 0.78 -10.59 -28.10
CA LEU A 54 2.17 -11.03 -28.15
C LEU A 54 3.10 -9.88 -27.75
N ARG A 55 4.16 -10.21 -27.02
CA ARG A 55 5.27 -9.31 -26.67
C ARG A 55 6.58 -10.00 -27.07
N LYS A 56 7.69 -9.27 -27.01
CA LYS A 56 9.00 -9.75 -27.48
C LYS A 56 9.40 -11.13 -26.91
N ASN A 57 9.12 -11.37 -25.62
CA ASN A 57 9.59 -12.55 -24.89
C ASN A 57 8.47 -13.33 -24.17
N PHE A 58 7.21 -12.91 -24.29
CA PHE A 58 6.08 -13.52 -23.60
C PHE A 58 4.78 -13.20 -24.32
N ALA A 59 3.71 -13.91 -23.98
CA ALA A 59 2.36 -13.62 -24.43
C ALA A 59 1.44 -13.27 -23.26
N LEU A 60 0.38 -12.54 -23.57
CA LEU A 60 -0.75 -12.29 -22.68
C LEU A 60 -1.90 -13.19 -23.13
N GLY A 61 -2.56 -13.81 -22.15
CA GLY A 61 -3.73 -14.66 -22.38
C GLY A 61 -4.91 -14.21 -21.53
N GLU A 62 -6.11 -14.52 -22.03
CA GLU A 62 -7.37 -14.36 -21.34
C GLU A 62 -7.92 -15.74 -20.99
N LEU A 63 -8.37 -15.91 -19.75
CA LEU A 63 -9.04 -17.13 -19.31
C LEU A 63 -10.42 -17.20 -19.97
N VAL A 64 -10.65 -18.20 -20.84
CA VAL A 64 -11.94 -18.39 -21.52
C VAL A 64 -12.86 -19.27 -20.68
N GLY A 65 -12.32 -20.34 -20.10
CA GLY A 65 -13.10 -21.28 -19.32
C GLY A 65 -12.22 -22.33 -18.65
N SER A 66 -12.64 -22.78 -17.47
CA SER A 66 -11.97 -23.85 -16.74
C SER A 66 -12.29 -25.20 -17.38
N LEU A 67 -11.24 -25.97 -17.70
CA LEU A 67 -11.36 -27.37 -18.13
C LEU A 67 -11.28 -28.32 -16.93
N GLN A 68 -10.44 -27.97 -15.95
CA GLN A 68 -10.31 -28.65 -14.67
C GLN A 68 -10.01 -27.59 -13.59
N PRO A 69 -10.99 -27.23 -12.73
CA PRO A 69 -10.78 -26.25 -11.68
C PRO A 69 -9.88 -26.82 -10.59
N CYS A 70 -9.18 -25.96 -9.85
CA CYS A 70 -8.44 -26.35 -8.66
C CYS A 70 -9.34 -26.25 -7.41
N PRO A 71 -9.08 -27.04 -6.35
CA PRO A 71 -9.85 -26.98 -5.10
C PRO A 71 -9.83 -25.61 -4.43
N GLU A 72 -8.80 -24.81 -4.70
CA GLU A 72 -8.62 -23.48 -4.13
C GLU A 72 -9.43 -22.39 -4.86
N ARG A 73 -10.07 -22.70 -6.00
CA ARG A 73 -10.90 -21.72 -6.70
C ARG A 73 -12.18 -21.45 -5.92
N VAL A 74 -12.46 -20.17 -5.69
CA VAL A 74 -13.72 -19.69 -5.09
C VAL A 74 -14.38 -18.65 -5.99
N LEU A 75 -15.68 -18.43 -5.80
CA LEU A 75 -16.38 -17.36 -6.50
C LEU A 75 -16.05 -16.00 -5.83
N PRO A 76 -15.56 -14.99 -6.58
CA PRO A 76 -15.34 -13.66 -6.03
C PRO A 76 -16.62 -13.05 -5.45
N VAL A 77 -16.50 -12.45 -4.27
CA VAL A 77 -17.62 -11.73 -3.60
C VAL A 77 -17.91 -10.40 -4.28
N CYS A 78 -16.89 -9.74 -4.84
CA CYS A 78 -17.05 -8.43 -5.46
C CYS A 78 -17.62 -8.54 -6.88
N PRO A 79 -18.74 -7.86 -7.19
CA PRO A 79 -19.32 -7.87 -8.55
C PRO A 79 -18.40 -7.18 -9.57
N TRP A 80 -17.46 -6.35 -9.11
CA TRP A 80 -16.49 -5.64 -9.94
C TRP A 80 -15.19 -6.42 -10.17
N PHE A 81 -15.04 -7.62 -9.59
CA PHE A 81 -13.83 -8.43 -9.78
C PHE A 81 -13.62 -8.79 -11.26
N GLY A 82 -12.37 -8.84 -11.72
CA GLY A 82 -12.01 -9.02 -13.14
C GLY A 82 -12.07 -7.73 -13.97
N SER A 83 -12.99 -6.80 -13.66
CA SER A 83 -13.03 -5.47 -14.31
C SER A 83 -12.24 -4.41 -13.56
N CYS A 84 -12.40 -4.34 -12.24
CA CYS A 84 -11.68 -3.41 -11.37
C CYS A 84 -10.24 -3.90 -11.12
N GLY A 85 -9.25 -3.01 -11.25
CA GLY A 85 -7.85 -3.32 -11.00
C GLY A 85 -7.45 -3.42 -9.53
N GLY A 86 -8.38 -3.22 -8.59
CA GLY A 86 -8.09 -3.12 -7.15
C GLY A 86 -7.74 -4.45 -6.47
N CYS A 87 -8.35 -5.55 -6.88
CA CYS A 87 -8.14 -6.88 -6.29
C CYS A 87 -7.66 -7.87 -7.35
N GLN A 88 -6.77 -8.79 -6.97
CA GLN A 88 -6.17 -9.75 -7.89
C GLN A 88 -6.47 -11.19 -7.52
N LEU A 89 -6.83 -11.49 -6.26
CA LEU A 89 -6.87 -12.87 -5.76
C LEU A 89 -8.23 -13.32 -5.18
N GLN A 90 -9.32 -12.56 -5.37
CA GLN A 90 -10.64 -12.96 -4.82
C GLN A 90 -11.17 -14.30 -5.36
N HIS A 91 -10.63 -14.77 -6.47
CA HIS A 91 -10.97 -16.06 -7.05
C HIS A 91 -10.19 -17.23 -6.42
N ALA A 92 -9.27 -16.97 -5.49
CA ALA A 92 -8.54 -17.96 -4.70
C ALA A 92 -9.04 -17.97 -3.24
N SER A 93 -9.12 -19.16 -2.64
CA SER A 93 -9.38 -19.38 -1.23
C SER A 93 -8.38 -18.56 -0.38
N TYR A 94 -8.80 -18.11 0.80
CA TYR A 94 -7.93 -17.29 1.63
C TYR A 94 -6.62 -18.02 2.03
N PRO A 95 -6.63 -19.32 2.41
CA PRO A 95 -5.40 -20.08 2.61
C PRO A 95 -4.47 -20.09 1.38
N ALA A 96 -5.02 -20.25 0.17
CA ALA A 96 -4.24 -20.21 -1.06
C ALA A 96 -3.63 -18.81 -1.32
N GLN A 97 -4.34 -17.72 -0.97
CA GLN A 97 -3.78 -16.37 -1.02
C GLN A 97 -2.55 -16.23 -0.11
N LEU A 98 -2.63 -16.74 1.13
CA LEU A 98 -1.52 -16.70 2.07
C LEU A 98 -0.32 -17.54 1.60
N ALA A 99 -0.58 -18.75 1.07
CA ALA A 99 0.47 -19.60 0.51
C ALA A 99 1.18 -18.95 -0.67
N PHE A 100 0.42 -18.35 -1.60
CA PHE A 100 0.98 -17.58 -2.71
C PHE A 100 1.85 -16.42 -2.24
N LYS A 101 1.36 -15.65 -1.26
CA LYS A 101 2.07 -14.53 -0.65
C LYS A 101 3.37 -14.96 0.03
N ALA A 102 3.36 -16.06 0.79
CA ALA A 102 4.57 -16.65 1.37
C ALA A 102 5.60 -17.00 0.29
N HIS A 103 5.14 -17.67 -0.77
CA HIS A 103 5.98 -18.09 -1.90
C HIS A 103 6.58 -16.90 -2.65
N GLN A 104 5.86 -15.77 -2.78
CA GLN A 104 6.42 -14.55 -3.36
C GLN A 104 7.61 -14.01 -2.56
N VAL A 105 7.49 -13.95 -1.24
CA VAL A 105 8.58 -13.47 -0.37
C VAL A 105 9.77 -14.42 -0.43
N ASP A 106 9.54 -15.72 -0.21
CA ASP A 106 10.61 -16.73 -0.25
C ASP A 106 11.38 -16.71 -1.58
N ASN A 107 10.65 -16.64 -2.71
CA ASN A 107 11.30 -16.55 -4.02
C ASN A 107 12.14 -15.29 -4.20
N ALA A 108 11.65 -14.13 -3.73
CA ALA A 108 12.39 -12.88 -3.84
C ALA A 108 13.68 -12.93 -3.01
N LEU A 109 13.59 -13.41 -1.76
CA LEU A 109 14.74 -13.55 -0.86
C LEU A 109 15.80 -14.50 -1.43
N ARG A 110 15.41 -15.64 -1.99
CA ARG A 110 16.34 -16.60 -2.59
C ARG A 110 16.95 -16.08 -3.90
N ARG A 111 16.12 -15.60 -4.84
CA ARG A 111 16.58 -15.26 -6.19
C ARG A 111 17.28 -13.91 -6.28
N ILE A 112 16.75 -12.90 -5.59
CA ILE A 112 17.25 -11.52 -5.63
C ILE A 112 18.16 -11.27 -4.43
N GLY A 113 17.71 -11.67 -3.24
CA GLY A 113 18.46 -11.47 -1.99
C GLY A 113 19.67 -12.39 -1.84
N ARG A 114 19.69 -13.51 -2.58
CA ARG A 114 20.72 -14.57 -2.50
C ARG A 114 20.86 -15.17 -1.10
N LEU A 115 19.79 -15.11 -0.31
CA LEU A 115 19.74 -15.69 1.03
C LEU A 115 19.35 -17.15 0.95
N GLN A 116 19.96 -17.99 1.80
CA GLN A 116 19.57 -19.38 1.95
C GLN A 116 18.52 -19.53 3.05
N PRO A 117 17.57 -20.47 2.95
CA PRO A 117 16.53 -20.68 3.97
C PRO A 117 17.06 -20.95 5.38
N GLU A 118 18.25 -21.55 5.49
CA GLU A 118 18.94 -21.81 6.75
C GLU A 118 19.56 -20.58 7.41
N ASP A 119 19.67 -19.45 6.69
CA ASP A 119 20.28 -18.22 7.22
C ASP A 119 19.36 -17.49 8.21
N TYR A 120 18.04 -17.72 8.15
CA TYR A 120 17.03 -16.98 8.90
C TYR A 120 15.81 -17.82 9.24
N THR A 121 15.03 -17.38 10.23
CA THR A 121 13.72 -17.97 10.53
C THR A 121 12.64 -17.32 9.67
N PHE A 122 11.98 -18.09 8.80
CA PHE A 122 10.82 -17.64 8.03
C PHE A 122 9.52 -18.02 8.75
N HIS A 123 8.77 -17.02 9.20
CA HIS A 123 7.52 -17.22 9.92
C HIS A 123 6.32 -17.40 8.96
N PRO A 124 5.28 -18.14 9.35
CA PRO A 124 4.03 -18.19 8.59
C PRO A 124 3.44 -16.80 8.38
N VAL A 125 2.77 -16.57 7.24
CA VAL A 125 2.11 -15.29 6.96
C VAL A 125 1.06 -15.01 8.02
N ILE A 126 1.13 -13.85 8.67
CA ILE A 126 0.06 -13.39 9.54
C ILE A 126 -1.13 -13.00 8.66
N GLY A 127 -2.15 -13.85 8.64
CA GLY A 127 -3.41 -13.64 7.92
C GLY A 127 -4.44 -12.86 8.74
N MET A 128 -5.59 -12.58 8.14
CA MET A 128 -6.75 -11.90 8.71
C MET A 128 -7.90 -12.89 8.93
N ALA A 129 -8.58 -12.81 10.07
CA ALA A 129 -9.70 -13.71 10.35
C ALA A 129 -10.89 -13.43 9.41
N GLU A 130 -11.22 -12.16 9.22
CA GLU A 130 -12.26 -11.69 8.32
C GLU A 130 -11.62 -10.81 7.23
N PRO A 131 -11.24 -11.37 6.06
CA PRO A 131 -10.42 -10.68 5.06
C PRO A 131 -11.21 -9.69 4.18
N TRP A 132 -12.13 -8.94 4.80
CA TRP A 132 -13.07 -7.99 4.19
C TRP A 132 -13.24 -6.74 5.05
N HIS A 133 -13.84 -5.68 4.50
CA HIS A 133 -14.16 -4.43 5.21
C HIS A 133 -13.00 -3.75 5.95
N TYR A 134 -11.77 -4.07 5.59
CA TYR A 134 -10.59 -3.68 6.35
C TYR A 134 -10.05 -2.29 5.98
N ARG A 135 -10.31 -1.82 4.75
CA ARG A 135 -9.78 -0.55 4.27
C ARG A 135 -10.48 0.63 4.92
N ASN A 136 -9.67 1.46 5.59
CA ASN A 136 -10.07 2.75 6.14
C ASN A 136 -9.85 3.91 5.16
N LYS A 137 -9.24 3.68 3.98
CA LYS A 137 -9.00 4.72 2.97
C LYS A 137 -9.37 4.26 1.56
N ALA A 138 -10.05 5.13 0.82
CA ALA A 138 -10.31 5.01 -0.61
C ALA A 138 -9.75 6.21 -1.37
N GLN A 139 -9.26 5.97 -2.59
CA GLN A 139 -8.84 7.00 -3.54
C GLN A 139 -9.54 6.69 -4.86
N LEU A 140 -10.48 7.55 -5.25
CA LEU A 140 -11.36 7.32 -6.38
C LEU A 140 -11.01 8.34 -7.47
N PRO A 141 -10.34 7.96 -8.56
CA PRO A 141 -10.31 8.79 -9.76
C PRO A 141 -11.73 9.17 -10.19
N VAL A 142 -11.86 10.41 -10.65
CA VAL A 142 -13.11 10.99 -11.14
C VAL A 142 -13.08 11.05 -12.67
N GLY A 143 -14.19 10.69 -13.30
CA GLY A 143 -14.35 10.72 -14.75
C GLY A 143 -15.78 11.03 -15.15
N THR A 144 -16.07 10.86 -16.44
CA THR A 144 -17.40 11.08 -17.02
C THR A 144 -17.93 9.79 -17.60
N SER A 145 -19.18 9.45 -17.30
CA SER A 145 -19.93 8.37 -17.95
C SER A 145 -21.33 8.87 -18.29
N ALA A 146 -21.76 8.68 -19.54
CA ALA A 146 -23.04 9.18 -20.06
C ALA A 146 -23.31 10.67 -19.73
N GLY A 147 -22.27 11.51 -19.78
CA GLY A 147 -22.36 12.94 -19.48
C GLY A 147 -22.47 13.29 -17.99
N ARG A 148 -22.44 12.30 -17.09
CA ARG A 148 -22.46 12.50 -15.63
C ARG A 148 -21.09 12.23 -15.00
N LEU A 149 -20.78 12.95 -13.93
CA LEU A 149 -19.60 12.68 -13.12
C LEU A 149 -19.75 11.32 -12.43
N VAL A 150 -18.73 10.49 -12.55
CA VAL A 150 -18.62 9.19 -11.87
C VAL A 150 -17.28 9.06 -11.18
N ALA A 151 -17.20 8.21 -10.18
CA ALA A 151 -15.95 7.86 -9.52
C ALA A 151 -15.86 6.34 -9.31
N GLY A 152 -14.64 5.84 -9.16
CA GLY A 152 -14.43 4.41 -8.94
C GLY A 152 -12.95 4.06 -9.00
N PHE A 153 -12.60 3.01 -9.73
CA PHE A 153 -11.22 2.53 -9.82
C PHE A 153 -10.82 2.24 -11.26
N TYR A 154 -9.53 2.32 -11.56
CA TYR A 154 -9.05 1.97 -12.89
C TYR A 154 -9.10 0.46 -13.13
N ARG A 155 -9.44 0.06 -14.36
CA ARG A 155 -9.26 -1.30 -14.85
C ARG A 155 -7.77 -1.67 -14.86
N ARG A 156 -7.46 -2.94 -14.57
CA ARG A 156 -6.08 -3.45 -14.49
C ARG A 156 -5.28 -3.05 -15.73
N GLY A 157 -4.11 -2.43 -15.53
CA GLY A 157 -3.19 -2.06 -16.60
C GLY A 157 -3.68 -0.92 -17.52
N SER A 158 -4.68 -0.14 -17.10
CA SER A 158 -5.26 0.94 -17.91
C SER A 158 -5.56 2.19 -17.08
N HIS A 159 -6.00 3.26 -17.74
CA HIS A 159 -6.63 4.43 -17.12
C HIS A 159 -8.15 4.46 -17.35
N ASP A 160 -8.73 3.33 -17.75
CA ASP A 160 -10.16 3.22 -17.98
C ASP A 160 -10.88 3.10 -16.64
N LEU A 161 -11.82 4.01 -16.39
CA LEU A 161 -12.53 4.08 -15.13
C LEU A 161 -13.67 3.05 -15.07
N VAL A 162 -13.65 2.22 -14.03
CA VAL A 162 -14.80 1.40 -13.61
C VAL A 162 -15.53 2.17 -12.52
N ALA A 163 -16.74 2.64 -12.82
CA ALA A 163 -17.59 3.27 -11.81
C ALA A 163 -17.98 2.23 -10.75
N VAL A 164 -17.78 2.57 -9.48
CA VAL A 164 -18.01 1.66 -8.35
C VAL A 164 -18.80 2.38 -7.28
N ASP A 165 -19.90 1.77 -6.86
CA ASP A 165 -20.81 2.25 -5.81
C ASP A 165 -20.49 1.66 -4.43
N ALA A 166 -19.94 0.44 -4.39
CA ALA A 166 -19.49 -0.22 -3.18
C ALA A 166 -18.30 -1.15 -3.45
N CYS A 167 -17.42 -1.27 -2.45
CA CYS A 167 -16.23 -2.11 -2.50
C CYS A 167 -16.17 -3.02 -1.25
N PRO A 168 -16.21 -4.36 -1.38
CA PRO A 168 -16.23 -5.27 -0.23
C PRO A 168 -15.03 -5.17 0.72
N ILE A 169 -13.88 -4.71 0.22
CA ILE A 169 -12.68 -4.51 1.07
C ILE A 169 -12.67 -3.16 1.79
N GLN A 170 -13.58 -2.23 1.45
CA GLN A 170 -13.75 -0.97 2.15
C GLN A 170 -14.70 -1.14 3.34
N CYS A 171 -14.44 -0.41 4.42
CA CYS A 171 -15.37 -0.35 5.55
C CYS A 171 -16.71 0.30 5.15
N ALA A 172 -17.75 0.05 5.95
CA ALA A 172 -19.10 0.53 5.67
C ALA A 172 -19.19 2.06 5.53
N ALA A 173 -18.51 2.82 6.39
CA ALA A 173 -18.48 4.27 6.33
C ALA A 173 -17.89 4.78 4.99
N ASN A 174 -16.81 4.16 4.51
CA ASN A 174 -16.24 4.51 3.21
C ASN A 174 -17.20 4.17 2.07
N ASN A 175 -17.86 3.00 2.11
CA ASN A 175 -18.82 2.62 1.06
C ASN A 175 -20.02 3.57 0.98
N ARG A 176 -20.52 4.09 2.11
CA ARG A 176 -21.58 5.12 2.07
C ARG A 176 -21.13 6.38 1.34
N VAL A 177 -19.91 6.85 1.60
CA VAL A 177 -19.36 8.02 0.91
C VAL A 177 -19.04 7.72 -0.57
N ILE A 178 -18.51 6.53 -0.89
CA ILE A 178 -18.24 6.08 -2.26
C ILE A 178 -19.52 6.10 -3.10
N GLY A 179 -20.63 5.56 -2.56
CA GLY A 179 -21.90 5.53 -3.27
C GLY A 179 -22.52 6.91 -3.47
N LEU A 180 -22.39 7.81 -2.49
CA LEU A 180 -23.16 9.05 -2.48
C LEU A 180 -22.41 10.30 -2.96
N LEU A 181 -21.13 10.44 -2.62
CA LEU A 181 -20.37 11.66 -2.91
C LEU A 181 -20.27 11.98 -4.42
N PRO A 182 -20.07 11.00 -5.32
CA PRO A 182 -20.08 11.27 -6.77
C PRO A 182 -21.42 11.80 -7.26
N GLU A 183 -22.53 11.30 -6.71
CA GLU A 183 -23.88 11.76 -7.04
C GLU A 183 -24.09 13.22 -6.63
N LEU A 184 -23.71 13.59 -5.41
CA LEU A 184 -23.76 14.98 -4.94
C LEU A 184 -22.92 15.92 -5.82
N CYS A 185 -21.73 15.46 -6.21
CA CYS A 185 -20.87 16.21 -7.11
C CYS A 185 -21.55 16.41 -8.48
N ALA A 186 -22.18 15.37 -9.03
CA ALA A 186 -22.89 15.44 -10.30
C ALA A 186 -24.14 16.35 -10.23
N GLU A 187 -24.95 16.25 -9.18
CA GLU A 187 -26.17 17.07 -8.94
C GLU A 187 -25.83 18.57 -8.89
N LEU A 188 -24.68 18.92 -8.30
CA LEU A 188 -24.21 20.30 -8.19
C LEU A 188 -23.44 20.79 -9.42
N GLY A 189 -23.32 19.99 -10.47
CA GLY A 189 -22.65 20.37 -11.71
C GLY A 189 -21.13 20.45 -11.59
N LEU A 190 -20.53 19.74 -10.64
CA LEU A 190 -19.08 19.55 -10.60
C LEU A 190 -18.65 18.64 -11.74
N ARG A 191 -17.43 18.87 -12.23
CA ARG A 191 -16.87 18.17 -13.40
C ARG A 191 -15.51 17.58 -13.10
N PRO A 192 -15.10 16.51 -13.80
CA PRO A 192 -13.71 16.08 -13.80
C PRO A 192 -12.80 17.19 -14.33
N SER A 193 -11.55 17.22 -13.88
CA SER A 193 -10.52 18.09 -14.44
C SER A 193 -10.05 17.55 -15.79
N MET A 194 -9.91 18.46 -16.76
CA MET A 194 -9.41 18.18 -18.10
C MET A 194 -8.06 18.86 -18.34
N ALA A 195 -7.74 19.91 -17.57
CA ALA A 195 -6.47 20.64 -17.67
C ALA A 195 -6.06 21.26 -16.32
N PRO A 196 -4.77 21.52 -16.10
CA PRO A 196 -4.30 22.30 -14.97
C PRO A 196 -5.02 23.65 -14.86
N GLY A 197 -5.35 24.08 -13.64
CA GLY A 197 -5.98 25.38 -13.40
C GLY A 197 -7.48 25.49 -13.68
N ASP A 198 -8.14 24.41 -14.15
CA ASP A 198 -9.57 24.44 -14.52
C ASP A 198 -10.56 24.27 -13.36
N GLY A 199 -10.04 24.05 -12.14
CA GLY A 199 -10.81 23.84 -10.91
C GLY A 199 -11.56 22.51 -10.81
N GLY A 200 -11.47 21.64 -11.82
CA GLY A 200 -12.19 20.36 -11.88
C GLY A 200 -11.66 19.34 -10.89
N LEU A 201 -12.49 18.34 -10.57
CA LEU A 201 -12.14 17.23 -9.68
C LEU A 201 -11.24 16.22 -10.38
N ARG A 202 -10.16 15.81 -9.71
CA ARG A 202 -9.29 14.71 -10.19
C ARG A 202 -9.59 13.43 -9.44
N HIS A 203 -9.71 13.53 -8.12
CA HIS A 203 -9.97 12.38 -7.26
C HIS A 203 -10.88 12.75 -6.08
N LEU A 204 -11.63 11.78 -5.59
CA LEU A 204 -12.30 11.82 -4.30
C LEU A 204 -11.54 10.89 -3.35
N LEU A 205 -11.06 11.44 -2.24
CA LEU A 205 -10.37 10.67 -1.21
C LEU A 205 -11.30 10.58 -0.01
N VAL A 206 -11.47 9.37 0.50
CA VAL A 206 -12.27 9.10 1.70
C VAL A 206 -11.37 8.40 2.69
N ARG A 207 -11.36 8.86 3.93
CA ARG A 207 -10.67 8.21 5.03
C ARG A 207 -11.59 8.13 6.23
N SER A 208 -11.75 6.94 6.81
CA SER A 208 -12.48 6.72 8.04
C SER A 208 -11.54 6.38 9.18
N SER A 209 -11.97 6.67 10.41
CA SER A 209 -11.35 6.13 11.61
C SER A 209 -12.11 4.88 12.02
N ARG A 210 -11.40 3.78 12.28
CA ARG A 210 -12.05 2.56 12.78
C ARG A 210 -12.51 2.74 14.22
N ALA A 211 -11.76 3.51 15.03
CA ALA A 211 -12.08 3.73 16.44
C ALA A 211 -13.33 4.58 16.64
N SER A 212 -13.51 5.64 15.84
CA SER A 212 -14.61 6.61 16.04
C SER A 212 -15.74 6.50 15.02
N GLY A 213 -15.52 5.82 13.89
CA GLY A 213 -16.47 5.80 12.76
C GLY A 213 -16.54 7.12 11.98
N GLN A 214 -15.78 8.15 12.39
CA GLN A 214 -15.74 9.44 11.73
C GLN A 214 -15.03 9.37 10.38
N VAL A 215 -15.45 10.22 9.44
CA VAL A 215 -14.92 10.26 8.08
C VAL A 215 -14.37 11.64 7.73
N MET A 216 -13.25 11.63 7.02
CA MET A 216 -12.66 12.77 6.33
C MET A 216 -12.82 12.57 4.82
N VAL A 217 -13.35 13.59 4.16
CA VAL A 217 -13.44 13.67 2.70
C VAL A 217 -12.41 14.69 2.21
N SER A 218 -11.58 14.29 1.25
CA SER A 218 -10.66 15.17 0.54
C SER A 218 -10.98 15.23 -0.95
N LEU A 219 -11.44 16.38 -1.39
CA LEU A 219 -11.73 16.71 -2.78
C LEU A 219 -10.41 17.13 -3.45
N VAL A 220 -9.79 16.23 -4.21
CA VAL A 220 -8.60 16.57 -4.97
C VAL A 220 -9.02 17.22 -6.28
N SER A 221 -8.66 18.49 -6.46
CA SER A 221 -8.99 19.26 -7.67
C SER A 221 -7.74 19.84 -8.32
N ALA A 222 -7.84 20.20 -9.60
CA ALA A 222 -6.94 21.18 -10.19
C ALA A 222 -7.02 22.51 -9.41
N ASN A 223 -6.00 23.36 -9.56
CA ASN A 223 -6.09 24.74 -9.10
C ASN A 223 -7.24 25.46 -9.83
N GLY A 224 -7.73 26.57 -9.28
CA GLY A 224 -8.80 27.37 -9.87
C GLY A 224 -10.10 27.39 -9.07
N PRO A 225 -11.15 28.06 -9.59
CA PRO A 225 -12.43 28.20 -8.92
C PRO A 225 -13.12 26.85 -8.69
N PHE A 226 -13.74 26.67 -7.53
CA PHE A 226 -14.54 25.48 -7.22
C PHE A 226 -16.00 25.88 -7.08
N PRO A 227 -16.82 25.69 -8.14
CA PRO A 227 -18.20 26.17 -8.13
C PRO A 227 -19.01 25.43 -7.07
N ARG A 228 -20.04 26.09 -6.53
CA ARG A 228 -21.00 25.48 -5.58
C ARG A 228 -20.35 24.86 -4.33
N GLN A 229 -19.16 25.33 -3.93
CA GLN A 229 -18.42 24.79 -2.79
C GLN A 229 -19.24 24.76 -1.50
N ALA A 230 -19.95 25.85 -1.19
CA ALA A 230 -20.78 25.94 0.01
C ALA A 230 -21.95 24.94 -0.02
N ASP A 231 -22.60 24.79 -1.17
CA ASP A 231 -23.71 23.85 -1.37
C ASP A 231 -23.25 22.41 -1.24
N LEU A 232 -22.07 22.07 -1.80
CA LEU A 232 -21.49 20.73 -1.66
C LEU A 232 -21.19 20.43 -0.18
N VAL A 233 -20.57 21.37 0.53
CA VAL A 233 -20.31 21.22 1.97
C VAL A 233 -21.60 21.01 2.75
N ALA A 234 -22.66 21.77 2.45
CA ALA A 234 -23.96 21.60 3.09
C ALA A 234 -24.57 20.22 2.80
N ALA A 235 -24.60 19.80 1.53
CA ALA A 235 -25.15 18.51 1.11
C ALA A 235 -24.40 17.31 1.71
N ILE A 236 -23.06 17.38 1.78
CA ILE A 236 -22.25 16.35 2.45
C ILE A 236 -22.63 16.25 3.93
N ARG A 237 -22.71 17.38 4.64
CA ARG A 237 -23.05 17.38 6.08
C ARG A 237 -24.44 16.83 6.37
N GLU A 238 -25.40 17.14 5.50
CA GLU A 238 -26.79 16.69 5.64
C GLU A 238 -26.92 15.18 5.36
N ARG A 239 -26.32 14.70 4.26
CA ARG A 239 -26.54 13.33 3.79
C ARG A 239 -25.49 12.32 4.25
N LEU A 240 -24.34 12.78 4.76
CA LEU A 240 -23.24 11.97 5.28
C LEU A 240 -22.82 12.49 6.68
N PRO A 241 -23.65 12.31 7.72
CA PRO A 241 -23.41 12.87 9.05
C PRO A 241 -22.15 12.32 9.74
N GLU A 242 -21.61 11.19 9.28
CA GLU A 242 -20.30 10.68 9.74
C GLU A 242 -19.10 11.52 9.25
N VAL A 243 -19.28 12.36 8.23
CA VAL A 243 -18.20 13.21 7.70
C VAL A 243 -17.99 14.38 8.65
N VAL A 244 -16.83 14.41 9.30
CA VAL A 244 -16.44 15.46 10.26
C VAL A 244 -15.37 16.39 9.72
N SER A 245 -14.84 16.11 8.53
CA SER A 245 -13.79 16.89 7.89
C SER A 245 -13.97 16.89 6.39
N ILE A 246 -14.02 18.08 5.79
CA ILE A 246 -14.08 18.27 4.35
C ILE A 246 -12.90 19.16 3.95
N VAL A 247 -12.00 18.61 3.15
CA VAL A 247 -10.76 19.25 2.72
C VAL A 247 -10.75 19.34 1.20
N ARG A 248 -10.27 20.45 0.65
CA ARG A 248 -9.88 20.56 -0.75
C ARG A 248 -8.37 20.43 -0.85
N ASN A 249 -7.88 19.46 -1.61
CA ASN A 249 -6.46 19.30 -1.90
C ASN A 249 -6.19 19.70 -3.36
N PHE A 250 -5.13 20.46 -3.58
CA PHE A 250 -4.85 21.08 -4.87
C PHE A 250 -3.72 20.36 -5.59
N ASN A 251 -4.00 19.82 -6.78
CA ASN A 251 -3.02 19.10 -7.58
C ASN A 251 -3.18 19.36 -9.09
N ASP A 252 -2.26 20.15 -9.65
CA ASP A 252 -2.12 20.37 -11.10
C ASP A 252 -1.05 19.49 -11.75
N ARG A 253 -0.28 18.73 -10.96
CA ARG A 253 0.88 18.01 -11.49
C ARG A 253 0.43 16.85 -12.38
N PRO A 254 1.11 16.61 -13.51
CA PRO A 254 0.96 15.35 -14.22
C PRO A 254 1.58 14.21 -13.39
N GLY A 255 1.10 12.98 -13.61
CA GLY A 255 1.64 11.78 -12.97
C GLY A 255 0.68 11.11 -11.97
N SER A 256 1.21 10.09 -11.29
CA SER A 256 0.45 9.18 -10.41
C SER A 256 0.26 9.70 -8.99
N GLN A 257 0.94 10.78 -8.60
CA GLN A 257 0.76 11.38 -7.29
C GLN A 257 -0.64 11.98 -7.19
N VAL A 258 -1.47 11.42 -6.32
CA VAL A 258 -2.89 11.79 -6.18
C VAL A 258 -3.05 13.12 -5.45
N SER A 259 -2.46 13.26 -4.26
CA SER A 259 -2.54 14.50 -3.48
C SER A 259 -1.41 15.46 -3.85
N GLY A 260 -1.74 16.74 -4.01
CA GLY A 260 -0.76 17.81 -4.20
C GLY A 260 -0.34 18.48 -2.89
N PRO A 261 0.53 19.49 -2.97
CA PRO A 261 1.27 20.02 -1.83
C PRO A 261 0.47 20.98 -0.94
N ARG A 262 -0.77 21.33 -1.32
CA ARG A 262 -1.57 22.31 -0.60
C ARG A 262 -2.96 21.73 -0.32
N SER A 263 -3.41 21.91 0.92
CA SER A 263 -4.74 21.55 1.37
C SER A 263 -5.43 22.77 1.99
N GLN A 264 -6.74 22.88 1.80
CA GLN A 264 -7.60 23.89 2.39
C GLN A 264 -8.74 23.18 3.12
N LEU A 265 -8.88 23.46 4.41
CA LEU A 265 -10.05 23.02 5.17
C LEU A 265 -11.28 23.79 4.69
N LEU A 266 -12.29 23.07 4.18
CA LEU A 266 -13.56 23.66 3.78
C LEU A 266 -14.54 23.68 4.95
N TRP A 267 -14.52 22.63 5.78
CA TRP A 267 -15.39 22.51 6.95
C TRP A 267 -14.90 21.43 7.93
N GLY A 268 -15.18 21.63 9.22
CA GLY A 268 -15.00 20.62 10.26
C GLY A 268 -13.59 20.57 10.85
N ALA A 269 -13.11 19.37 11.17
CA ALA A 269 -11.80 19.16 11.77
C ALA A 269 -10.68 19.16 10.71
N SER A 270 -9.50 19.70 11.05
CA SER A 270 -8.32 19.64 10.17
C SER A 270 -7.64 18.27 10.14
N HIS A 271 -7.88 17.43 11.16
CA HIS A 271 -7.32 16.10 11.33
C HIS A 271 -8.42 15.11 11.65
N LEU A 272 -8.25 13.89 11.17
CA LEU A 272 -8.99 12.74 11.67
C LEU A 272 -8.17 12.10 12.79
N TYR A 273 -8.84 11.61 13.83
CA TYR A 273 -8.19 10.89 14.91
C TYR A 273 -8.49 9.40 14.81
N ASP A 274 -7.47 8.55 14.90
CA ASP A 274 -7.65 7.10 15.01
C ASP A 274 -6.73 6.52 16.10
N ASP A 275 -7.07 5.32 16.57
CA ASP A 275 -6.22 4.53 17.46
C ASP A 275 -5.31 3.61 16.67
N CYS A 276 -4.05 3.52 17.07
CA CYS A 276 -3.17 2.46 16.62
C CYS A 276 -2.31 1.95 17.78
N ALA A 277 -2.55 0.69 18.16
CA ALA A 277 -1.86 0.01 19.26
C ALA A 277 -1.88 0.80 20.59
N GLY A 278 -3.04 1.41 20.89
CA GLY A 278 -3.27 2.15 22.13
C GLY A 278 -2.67 3.56 22.14
N LEU A 279 -2.21 4.07 21.00
CA LEU A 279 -1.80 5.45 20.81
C LEU A 279 -2.79 6.16 19.89
N ARG A 280 -3.03 7.44 20.17
CA ARG A 280 -3.94 8.28 19.40
C ARG A 280 -3.18 9.06 18.34
N PHE A 281 -3.57 8.93 17.07
CA PHE A 281 -2.92 9.62 15.95
C PHE A 281 -3.85 10.66 15.31
N ALA A 282 -3.38 11.90 15.24
CA ALA A 282 -3.90 12.94 14.36
C ALA A 282 -3.38 12.71 12.93
N ILE A 283 -4.32 12.64 11.99
CA ILE A 283 -4.06 12.27 10.60
C ILE A 283 -4.62 13.37 9.70
N SER A 284 -3.74 14.13 9.04
CA SER A 284 -4.16 15.11 8.03
C SER A 284 -4.56 14.44 6.70
N ALA A 285 -5.22 15.20 5.81
CA ALA A 285 -5.77 14.68 4.55
C ALA A 285 -4.72 14.08 3.60
N ALA A 286 -3.53 14.68 3.53
CA ALA A 286 -2.45 14.24 2.66
C ALA A 286 -1.54 13.18 3.30
N SER A 287 -1.50 13.11 4.64
CA SER A 287 -0.61 12.20 5.36
C SER A 287 -0.87 10.73 5.06
N PHE A 288 0.20 9.94 5.01
CA PHE A 288 0.12 8.49 4.96
C PHE A 288 -0.30 7.93 6.33
N PHE A 289 -1.15 6.91 6.29
CA PHE A 289 -1.53 6.11 7.45
C PHE A 289 -1.93 4.74 6.94
N GLN A 290 -1.63 3.70 7.72
CA GLN A 290 -1.90 2.34 7.31
C GLN A 290 -3.39 2.11 7.08
N VAL A 291 -3.71 1.41 5.98
CA VAL A 291 -5.10 1.32 5.51
C VAL A 291 -5.88 0.17 6.13
N ASN A 292 -5.22 -0.78 6.80
CA ASN A 292 -5.84 -1.93 7.47
C ASN A 292 -5.47 -1.93 8.96
N PRO A 293 -6.24 -1.21 9.81
CA PRO A 293 -5.89 -1.03 11.22
C PRO A 293 -5.67 -2.33 12.00
N GLU A 294 -6.41 -3.40 11.66
CA GLU A 294 -6.29 -4.70 12.33
C GLU A 294 -4.95 -5.37 12.06
N GLN A 295 -4.55 -5.43 10.79
CA GLN A 295 -3.26 -5.99 10.42
C GLN A 295 -2.10 -5.09 10.83
N THR A 296 -2.30 -3.77 10.85
CA THR A 296 -1.32 -2.83 11.40
C THR A 296 -1.03 -3.12 12.87
N GLY A 297 -2.06 -3.39 13.68
CA GLY A 297 -1.87 -3.80 15.08
C GLY A 297 -1.01 -5.06 15.21
N ARG A 298 -1.23 -6.07 14.35
CA ARG A 298 -0.45 -7.32 14.33
C ARG A 298 0.99 -7.11 13.86
N LEU A 299 1.19 -6.34 12.79
CA LEU A 299 2.51 -5.96 12.28
C LEU A 299 3.32 -5.23 13.35
N TYR A 300 2.71 -4.25 14.02
CA TYR A 300 3.39 -3.45 15.03
C TYR A 300 3.66 -4.21 16.32
N ALA A 301 2.77 -5.12 16.73
CA ALA A 301 3.06 -6.02 17.84
C ALA A 301 4.32 -6.86 17.54
N ARG A 302 4.40 -7.44 16.33
CA ARG A 302 5.59 -8.19 15.91
C ARG A 302 6.84 -7.31 15.79
N LEU A 303 6.69 -6.07 15.30
CA LEU A 303 7.78 -5.10 15.22
C LEU A 303 8.36 -4.81 16.59
N LEU A 304 7.52 -4.56 17.60
CA LEU A 304 7.96 -4.32 18.98
C LEU A 304 8.69 -5.53 19.57
N GLU A 305 8.18 -6.74 19.34
CA GLU A 305 8.83 -7.99 19.74
C GLU A 305 10.21 -8.16 19.09
N MET A 306 10.31 -7.99 17.78
CA MET A 306 11.56 -8.16 17.03
C MET A 306 12.58 -7.07 17.35
N ALA A 307 12.12 -5.83 17.56
CA ALA A 307 12.98 -4.71 17.91
C ALA A 307 13.57 -4.87 19.31
N ALA A 308 12.79 -5.42 20.25
CA ALA A 308 13.19 -5.68 21.63
C ALA A 308 13.91 -4.48 22.26
N VAL A 309 13.30 -3.30 22.10
CA VAL A 309 13.83 -2.03 22.62
C VAL A 309 13.57 -1.90 24.12
N GLY A 310 14.49 -1.28 24.83
CA GLY A 310 14.35 -0.89 26.23
C GLY A 310 14.86 0.52 26.51
N SER A 311 14.83 0.94 27.77
CA SER A 311 15.12 2.33 28.15
C SER A 311 16.57 2.79 27.89
N ALA A 312 17.48 1.85 27.61
CA ALA A 312 18.86 2.14 27.21
C ALA A 312 19.00 2.38 25.70
N ASP A 313 17.99 2.00 24.90
CA ASP A 313 18.08 2.08 23.45
C ASP A 313 17.84 3.51 22.94
N THR A 314 18.67 3.89 21.96
CA THR A 314 18.42 5.03 21.09
C THR A 314 18.03 4.50 19.72
N VAL A 315 16.82 4.85 19.29
CA VAL A 315 16.22 4.38 18.04
C VAL A 315 16.27 5.48 16.98
N VAL A 316 16.60 5.10 15.75
CA VAL A 316 16.41 5.92 14.56
C VAL A 316 15.30 5.30 13.69
N ASP A 317 14.28 6.09 13.36
CA ASP A 317 13.19 5.69 12.45
C ASP A 317 13.29 6.55 11.17
N ALA A 318 13.79 5.96 10.08
CA ALA A 318 13.90 6.63 8.79
C ALA A 318 12.68 6.30 7.93
N TYR A 319 12.07 7.33 7.34
CA TYR A 319 10.73 7.30 6.75
C TYR A 319 9.60 7.23 7.80
N CYS A 320 9.76 7.96 8.91
CA CYS A 320 8.85 7.88 10.04
C CYS A 320 7.41 8.36 9.75
N GLY A 321 7.18 9.07 8.63
CA GLY A 321 5.87 9.62 8.29
C GLY A 321 5.30 10.48 9.42
N ILE A 322 4.11 10.12 9.91
CA ILE A 322 3.45 10.80 11.05
C ILE A 322 3.88 10.24 12.42
N GLY A 323 4.95 9.47 12.47
CA GLY A 323 5.55 8.91 13.68
C GLY A 323 4.88 7.63 14.19
N THR A 324 4.18 6.85 13.36
CA THR A 324 3.45 5.66 13.84
C THR A 324 4.36 4.64 14.51
N ILE A 325 5.47 4.27 13.86
CA ILE A 325 6.43 3.32 14.41
C ILE A 325 7.26 3.99 15.51
N SER A 326 7.78 5.19 15.24
CA SER A 326 8.54 6.01 16.20
C SER A 326 7.87 6.09 17.58
N LEU A 327 6.59 6.45 17.65
CA LEU A 327 5.88 6.66 18.91
C LEU A 327 5.59 5.34 19.64
N LEU A 328 5.38 4.24 18.91
CA LEU A 328 5.23 2.93 19.53
C LEU A 328 6.53 2.48 20.20
N LEU A 329 7.66 2.68 19.53
CA LEU A 329 8.98 2.38 20.09
C LEU A 329 9.32 3.31 21.26
N ALA A 330 8.90 4.57 21.21
CA ALA A 330 9.11 5.56 22.27
C ALA A 330 8.44 5.19 23.60
N ARG A 331 7.46 4.28 23.61
CA ARG A 331 6.88 3.75 24.86
C ARG A 331 7.89 2.99 25.73
N GLN A 332 8.95 2.47 25.12
CA GLN A 332 9.93 1.59 25.79
C GLN A 332 11.37 2.07 25.61
N ALA A 333 11.70 2.68 24.47
CA ALA A 333 13.04 3.19 24.17
C ALA A 333 13.43 4.39 25.03
N GLY A 334 14.73 4.54 25.31
CA GLY A 334 15.25 5.73 25.99
C GLY A 334 15.08 7.00 25.16
N ARG A 335 15.30 6.90 23.84
CA ARG A 335 15.17 8.00 22.89
C ARG A 335 14.81 7.50 21.50
N VAL A 336 13.96 8.24 20.77
CA VAL A 336 13.60 7.95 19.38
C VAL A 336 13.79 9.19 18.50
N LEU A 337 14.44 9.01 17.35
CA LEU A 337 14.68 10.04 16.35
C LEU A 337 14.00 9.65 15.03
N GLY A 338 12.91 10.33 14.69
CA GLY A 338 12.19 10.15 13.43
C GLY A 338 12.68 11.10 12.33
N LEU A 339 12.88 10.57 11.11
CA LEU A 339 13.23 11.34 9.91
C LEU A 339 12.16 11.17 8.83
N GLU A 340 11.73 12.29 8.25
CA GLU A 340 10.78 12.31 7.14
C GLU A 340 11.05 13.55 6.26
N ILE A 341 10.82 13.44 4.96
CA ILE A 341 11.06 14.53 4.00
C ILE A 341 9.86 15.47 3.85
N VAL A 342 8.65 14.98 4.20
CA VAL A 342 7.40 15.73 4.10
C VAL A 342 7.17 16.58 5.36
N PRO A 343 7.17 17.92 5.25
CA PRO A 343 6.99 18.81 6.41
C PRO A 343 5.67 18.61 7.15
N ASP A 344 4.57 18.40 6.41
CA ASP A 344 3.24 18.18 7.00
C ASP A 344 3.21 16.89 7.84
N ALA A 345 3.89 15.83 7.40
CA ALA A 345 3.98 14.59 8.14
C ALA A 345 4.79 14.75 9.43
N ILE A 346 5.87 15.55 9.42
CA ILE A 346 6.62 15.92 10.62
C ILE A 346 5.79 16.78 11.58
N ALA A 347 4.96 17.69 11.06
CA ALA A 347 4.04 18.47 11.88
C ALA A 347 3.02 17.56 12.58
N ASP A 348 2.43 16.62 11.85
CA ASP A 348 1.55 15.57 12.39
C ASP A 348 2.31 14.72 13.43
N ALA A 349 3.54 14.29 13.15
CA ALA A 349 4.36 13.48 14.06
C ALA A 349 4.65 14.17 15.39
N ARG A 350 5.02 15.46 15.36
CA ARG A 350 5.23 16.26 16.58
C ARG A 350 3.95 16.43 17.38
N LYS A 351 2.83 16.66 16.68
CA LYS A 351 1.52 16.71 17.32
C LYS A 351 1.17 15.36 17.96
N ASN A 352 1.45 14.25 17.29
CA ASN A 352 1.19 12.91 17.81
C ASN A 352 2.07 12.59 19.04
N ALA A 353 3.35 13.00 19.05
CA ALA A 353 4.19 12.90 20.26
C ALA A 353 3.57 13.66 21.44
N ALA A 354 3.14 14.91 21.20
CA ALA A 354 2.52 15.74 22.24
C ALA A 354 1.19 15.15 22.73
N ASP A 355 0.30 14.75 21.82
CA ASP A 355 -1.01 14.18 22.13
C ASP A 355 -0.89 12.84 22.92
N ASN A 356 0.23 12.12 22.78
CA ASN A 356 0.51 10.88 23.51
C ASN A 356 1.51 11.05 24.68
N SER A 357 1.94 12.27 25.00
CA SER A 357 2.91 12.56 26.07
C SER A 357 4.25 11.81 25.93
N LEU A 358 4.74 11.62 24.71
CA LEU A 358 5.99 10.93 24.39
C LEU A 358 7.11 11.94 24.08
N ALA A 359 7.62 12.60 25.13
CA ALA A 359 8.64 13.64 25.00
C ALA A 359 10.03 13.12 24.58
N ASN A 360 10.25 11.81 24.64
CA ASN A 360 11.47 11.13 24.20
C ASN A 360 11.51 10.82 22.69
N ALA A 361 10.49 11.24 21.92
CA ALA A 361 10.46 11.14 20.46
C ALA A 361 10.67 12.51 19.80
N GLU A 362 11.74 12.64 19.02
CA GLU A 362 12.09 13.86 18.28
C GLU A 362 11.94 13.63 16.76
N PHE A 363 11.38 14.61 16.05
CA PHE A 363 11.08 14.50 14.61
C PHE A 363 11.78 15.58 13.79
N HIS A 364 12.48 15.14 12.75
CA HIS A 364 13.34 15.99 11.92
C HIS A 364 12.94 15.90 10.45
N CYS A 365 12.64 17.07 9.86
CA CYS A 365 12.36 17.17 8.44
C CYS A 365 13.67 17.19 7.65
N GLY A 366 13.88 16.23 6.75
CA GLY A 366 15.03 16.24 5.85
C GLY A 366 15.44 14.87 5.34
N LEU A 367 16.43 14.91 4.44
CA LEU A 367 17.01 13.74 3.81
C LEU A 367 17.89 12.96 4.81
N ALA A 368 17.63 11.66 4.94
CA ALA A 368 18.30 10.82 5.93
C ALA A 368 19.81 10.68 5.64
N GLU A 369 20.22 10.66 4.38
CA GLU A 369 21.62 10.65 3.95
C GLU A 369 22.39 11.94 4.30
N ARG A 370 21.69 13.03 4.65
CA ARG A 370 22.29 14.26 5.17
C ARG A 370 22.28 14.29 6.69
N LEU A 371 21.16 13.92 7.30
CA LEU A 371 20.94 14.03 8.74
C LEU A 371 21.72 12.97 9.52
N LEU A 372 21.69 11.70 9.10
CA LEU A 372 22.35 10.61 9.82
C LEU A 372 23.87 10.81 9.93
N PRO A 373 24.62 11.16 8.86
CA PRO A 373 26.05 11.44 9.00
C PRO A 373 26.36 12.69 9.83
N ALA A 374 25.47 13.69 9.85
CA ALA A 374 25.62 14.86 10.68
C ALA A 374 25.45 14.52 12.17
N TRP A 375 24.48 13.68 12.51
CA TRP A 375 24.27 13.22 13.88
C TRP A 375 25.37 12.28 14.36
N GLN A 376 25.87 11.39 13.50
CA GLN A 376 27.00 10.52 13.82
C GLN A 376 28.25 11.33 14.19
N ARG A 377 28.55 12.41 13.44
CA ARG A 377 29.66 13.33 13.77
C ARG A 377 29.48 14.06 15.10
N ARG A 378 28.24 14.17 15.59
CA ARG A 378 27.89 14.73 16.91
C ARG A 378 27.85 13.67 18.01
N GLY A 379 28.28 12.44 17.72
CA GLY A 379 28.36 11.35 18.69
C GLY A 379 27.09 10.51 18.81
N LEU A 380 26.10 10.66 17.92
CA LEU A 380 24.94 9.76 17.91
C LEU A 380 25.36 8.33 17.54
N GLN A 381 25.04 7.38 18.40
CA GLN A 381 25.22 5.95 18.18
C GLN A 381 23.90 5.24 18.54
N PRO A 382 22.98 5.07 17.57
CA PRO A 382 21.75 4.36 17.83
C PRO A 382 22.02 2.85 17.92
N THR A 383 21.33 2.19 18.85
CA THR A 383 21.38 0.74 19.02
C THR A 383 20.40 0.05 18.08
N VAL A 384 19.31 0.74 17.69
CA VAL A 384 18.28 0.22 16.79
C VAL A 384 17.98 1.23 15.69
N ALA A 385 17.81 0.72 14.46
CA ALA A 385 17.23 1.49 13.37
C ALA A 385 16.00 0.79 12.79
N VAL A 386 15.04 1.57 12.31
CA VAL A 386 13.87 1.10 11.58
C VAL A 386 13.75 1.83 10.25
N VAL A 387 13.36 1.10 9.21
CA VAL A 387 13.01 1.65 7.90
C VAL A 387 11.67 1.09 7.43
N ASP A 388 10.79 1.96 6.95
CA ASP A 388 9.54 1.63 6.25
C ASP A 388 9.47 2.45 4.94
N PRO A 389 10.28 2.08 3.93
CA PRO A 389 10.43 2.87 2.72
C PRO A 389 9.23 2.73 1.77
N PRO A 390 9.11 3.63 0.77
CA PRO A 390 8.15 3.44 -0.31
C PRO A 390 8.45 2.17 -1.13
N ARG A 391 7.54 1.81 -2.04
CA ARG A 391 7.65 0.64 -2.95
C ARG A 391 8.97 0.53 -3.74
N ALA A 392 9.71 1.61 -3.90
CA ALA A 392 11.02 1.59 -4.57
C ALA A 392 12.14 0.97 -3.70
N GLY A 393 11.87 0.73 -2.42
CA GLY A 393 12.85 0.36 -1.40
C GLY A 393 13.59 1.57 -0.85
N CYS A 394 14.65 1.32 -0.08
CA CYS A 394 15.49 2.37 0.47
C CYS A 394 16.31 3.08 -0.62
N ASP A 395 16.51 4.39 -0.46
CA ASP A 395 17.54 5.09 -1.22
C ASP A 395 18.93 4.46 -0.94
N PRO A 396 19.76 4.19 -1.97
CA PRO A 396 21.10 3.64 -1.77
C PRO A 396 21.98 4.45 -0.79
N ALA A 397 21.83 5.78 -0.76
CA ALA A 397 22.55 6.65 0.16
C ALA A 397 22.10 6.45 1.62
N LEU A 398 20.82 6.13 1.85
CA LEU A 398 20.34 5.74 3.17
C LEU A 398 20.94 4.41 3.61
N LEU A 399 20.94 3.39 2.76
CA LEU A 399 21.54 2.08 3.09
C LEU A 399 23.02 2.23 3.46
N ALA A 400 23.78 3.02 2.68
CA ALA A 400 25.17 3.33 2.99
C ALA A 400 25.33 4.07 4.34
N ALA A 401 24.44 5.02 4.63
CA ALA A 401 24.44 5.73 5.91
C ALA A 401 24.13 4.78 7.09
N LEU A 402 23.17 3.86 6.94
CA LEU A 402 22.83 2.86 7.97
C LEU A 402 23.98 1.89 8.23
N LEU A 403 24.63 1.39 7.17
CA LEU A 403 25.81 0.53 7.30
C LEU A 403 26.96 1.23 8.04
N LYS A 404 27.17 2.52 7.76
CA LYS A 404 28.18 3.34 8.45
C LYS A 404 27.79 3.65 9.90
N LEU A 405 26.51 3.88 10.16
CA LEU A 405 25.97 4.14 11.49
C LEU A 405 26.08 2.88 12.37
N GLY A 406 25.86 1.72 11.75
CA GLY A 406 26.09 0.40 12.32
C GLY A 406 25.26 0.07 13.57
N PRO A 407 23.94 0.36 13.61
CA PRO A 407 23.09 -0.06 14.74
C PRO A 407 23.15 -1.58 14.93
N GLU A 408 23.06 -2.04 16.17
CA GLU A 408 23.12 -3.46 16.51
C GLU A 408 21.95 -4.23 15.86
N ARG A 409 20.77 -3.61 15.84
CA ARG A 409 19.54 -4.17 15.28
C ARG A 409 18.97 -3.23 14.21
N LEU A 410 18.57 -3.79 13.08
CA LEU A 410 17.89 -3.06 12.01
C LEU A 410 16.59 -3.78 11.67
N LEU A 411 15.48 -3.05 11.72
CA LEU A 411 14.16 -3.55 11.36
C LEU A 411 13.79 -2.94 10.01
N TYR A 412 13.37 -3.79 9.08
CA TYR A 412 12.98 -3.38 7.74
C TYR A 412 11.54 -3.81 7.50
N VAL A 413 10.63 -2.85 7.34
CA VAL A 413 9.27 -3.08 6.88
C VAL A 413 9.23 -2.81 5.37
N SER A 414 8.60 -3.69 4.59
CA SER A 414 8.47 -3.50 3.14
C SER A 414 7.13 -3.99 2.62
N CYS A 415 6.54 -3.23 1.70
CA CYS A 415 5.37 -3.65 0.93
C CYS A 415 5.72 -4.28 -0.44
N ASP A 416 7.01 -4.40 -0.77
CA ASP A 416 7.51 -4.98 -2.03
C ASP A 416 8.65 -5.98 -1.76
N PRO A 417 8.43 -7.29 -2.02
CA PRO A 417 9.43 -8.32 -1.75
C PRO A 417 10.71 -8.21 -2.60
N ALA A 418 10.62 -7.68 -3.83
CA ALA A 418 11.74 -7.65 -4.76
C ALA A 418 12.76 -6.57 -4.36
N THR A 419 12.28 -5.36 -4.06
CA THR A 419 13.11 -4.26 -3.57
C THR A 419 13.63 -4.53 -2.15
N LEU A 420 12.81 -5.16 -1.29
CA LEU A 420 13.28 -5.69 0.00
C LEU A 420 14.49 -6.61 -0.20
N ALA A 421 14.34 -7.63 -1.05
CA ALA A 421 15.41 -8.61 -1.27
C ALA A 421 16.69 -7.98 -1.83
N ARG A 422 16.56 -7.00 -2.75
CA ARG A 422 17.70 -6.19 -3.24
C ARG A 422 18.42 -5.50 -2.08
N ASP A 423 17.67 -4.84 -1.19
CA ASP A 423 18.24 -4.04 -0.11
C ASP A 423 18.85 -4.92 0.98
N LEU A 424 18.23 -6.07 1.29
CA LEU A 424 18.81 -7.09 2.18
C LEU A 424 20.12 -7.65 1.63
N CYS A 425 20.25 -7.84 0.32
CA CYS A 425 21.50 -8.28 -0.30
C CYS A 425 22.65 -7.28 -0.03
N LEU A 426 22.38 -5.99 -0.15
CA LEU A 426 23.35 -4.92 0.16
C LEU A 426 23.69 -4.87 1.66
N LEU A 427 22.68 -4.97 2.53
CA LEU A 427 22.87 -4.93 3.97
C LEU A 427 23.69 -6.12 4.49
N THR A 428 23.41 -7.32 3.97
CA THR A 428 24.16 -8.55 4.32
C THR A 428 25.60 -8.52 3.85
N GLN A 429 25.86 -8.00 2.64
CA GLN A 429 27.23 -7.73 2.17
C GLN A 429 27.94 -6.67 3.04
N GLY A 430 27.18 -5.73 3.60
CA GLY A 430 27.65 -4.68 4.50
C GLY A 430 27.86 -5.11 5.96
N GLY A 431 27.73 -6.41 6.28
CA GLY A 431 28.03 -6.93 7.61
C GLY A 431 26.81 -7.15 8.51
N TYR A 432 25.59 -7.20 7.97
CA TYR A 432 24.40 -7.65 8.68
C TYR A 432 24.10 -9.13 8.42
N ALA A 433 23.35 -9.75 9.31
CA ALA A 433 22.71 -11.04 9.12
C ALA A 433 21.20 -10.86 9.24
N VAL A 434 20.45 -11.43 8.29
CA VAL A 434 18.99 -11.56 8.45
C VAL A 434 18.73 -12.63 9.51
N ARG A 435 17.87 -12.33 10.48
CA ARG A 435 17.54 -13.25 11.58
C ARG A 435 16.14 -13.80 11.46
N GLU A 436 15.18 -12.92 11.20
CA GLU A 436 13.76 -13.27 11.15
C GLU A 436 13.08 -12.55 10.00
N VAL A 437 12.17 -13.26 9.32
CA VAL A 437 11.31 -12.74 8.27
C VAL A 437 9.87 -13.05 8.66
N GLN A 438 9.06 -12.01 8.86
CA GLN A 438 7.63 -12.11 9.12
C GLN A 438 6.85 -11.47 7.97
N PRO A 439 6.24 -12.27 7.10
CA PRO A 439 5.23 -11.77 6.18
C PRO A 439 3.91 -11.48 6.91
N VAL A 440 3.22 -10.43 6.50
CA VAL A 440 1.92 -10.00 7.01
C VAL A 440 0.99 -9.68 5.85
N ASP A 441 -0.22 -10.25 5.86
CA ASP A 441 -1.23 -9.93 4.87
C ASP A 441 -1.95 -8.62 5.19
N MET A 442 -1.28 -7.49 4.95
CA MET A 442 -1.88 -6.15 5.11
C MET A 442 -3.03 -5.89 4.14
N PHE A 443 -3.05 -6.58 2.99
CA PHE A 443 -3.97 -6.33 1.89
C PHE A 443 -4.63 -7.62 1.39
N PRO A 444 -5.51 -8.25 2.19
CA PRO A 444 -6.27 -9.42 1.74
C PRO A 444 -6.97 -9.17 0.41
N GLN A 445 -7.19 -10.21 -0.39
CA GLN A 445 -7.80 -10.16 -1.74
C GLN A 445 -6.93 -9.53 -2.84
N THR A 446 -5.76 -8.99 -2.50
CA THR A 446 -4.78 -8.42 -3.43
C THR A 446 -3.52 -9.27 -3.48
N SER A 447 -2.67 -9.09 -4.50
CA SER A 447 -1.38 -9.77 -4.56
C SER A 447 -0.31 -9.18 -3.63
N HIS A 448 -0.55 -8.00 -3.06
CA HIS A 448 0.40 -7.30 -2.19
C HIS A 448 0.61 -8.02 -0.86
N ILE A 449 1.82 -7.91 -0.32
CA ILE A 449 2.22 -8.47 0.96
C ILE A 449 3.18 -7.50 1.66
N GLU A 450 2.99 -7.33 2.96
CA GLU A 450 3.93 -6.61 3.82
C GLU A 450 4.93 -7.62 4.41
N THR A 451 6.19 -7.25 4.56
CA THR A 451 7.20 -8.12 5.18
C THR A 451 8.02 -7.30 6.17
N LEU A 452 8.05 -7.76 7.42
CA LEU A 452 8.93 -7.26 8.46
C LEU A 452 10.16 -8.18 8.55
N VAL A 453 11.34 -7.59 8.51
CA VAL A 453 12.61 -8.31 8.60
C VAL A 453 13.43 -7.75 9.75
N LYS A 454 13.95 -8.63 10.60
CA LYS A 454 14.94 -8.30 11.62
C LYS A 454 16.33 -8.66 11.11
N LEU A 455 17.22 -7.68 11.12
CA LEU A 455 18.64 -7.86 10.89
C LEU A 455 19.44 -7.53 12.14
N GLU A 456 20.55 -8.23 12.32
CA GLU A 456 21.53 -7.98 13.38
C GLU A 456 22.91 -7.80 12.76
N ARG A 457 23.72 -6.93 13.35
CA ARG A 457 25.10 -6.75 12.93
C ARG A 457 25.93 -8.00 13.27
N ARG A 458 26.81 -8.43 12.35
CA ARG A 458 27.71 -9.59 12.54
C ARG A 458 28.88 -9.29 13.44
#